data_AF-A0A210QC90-F1
#
_entry.id   AF-A0A210QC90-F1
#
_cell.length_a   1.000
_cell.length_b   1.000
_cell.length_c   1.000
_cell.angle_alpha   90.00
_cell.angle_beta   90.00
_cell.angle_gamma   90.00
#
_symmetry.space_group_name_H-M   'P 1'
#
loop_
_entity.id
_entity.type
_entity.pdbx_description
1 polymer ?
#
loop_
_entity_poly.entity_id
_entity_poly.type
_entity_poly.pdbx_seq_one_letter_code
_entity_poly.pdbx_strand_id
1 'polypeptide(L)'
;MAEVRVKFNVAMVIALIIAEIFSLMWYTHYSPWFNHMGHRYLIPALLCDCIIVYVLKYIKEAHWTCRGWEDMAVLSLWVALFYAGLQGPHYVYDTYSASYFLYHVAHKFMLSFIILFVLHNFKKIFNSYLYYILNRKYFKMADLHIQFSIAMVIAGILAEVVSILWYNDRSPWGHRTGDRYLLTALVCDALLVVLLKFVTDQFYPVGRWEDGVVLSLFFALMYAALEAPHCVHNHRSFTWFFFNTIHKFLVCFVIVFALFYFRYLG
;
A
#
# COMPACT_ATOMS: atom_id res chain seq x y z
N MET A 1 11.56 -11.20 -23.97
CA MET A 1 12.13 -10.33 -22.93
C MET A 1 11.39 -9.00 -23.00
N ALA A 2 10.59 -8.67 -21.98
CA ALA A 2 9.90 -7.37 -21.92
C ALA A 2 10.90 -6.31 -21.44
N GLU A 3 11.29 -5.39 -22.32
CA GLU A 3 12.15 -4.27 -21.98
C GLU A 3 11.33 -3.25 -21.18
N VAL A 4 11.54 -3.18 -19.86
CA VAL A 4 10.90 -2.16 -19.01
C VAL A 4 11.63 -0.84 -19.21
N ARG A 5 11.22 -0.06 -20.21
CA ARG A 5 11.73 1.32 -20.40
C ARG A 5 11.07 2.26 -19.41
N VAL A 6 11.69 2.44 -18.24
CA VAL A 6 11.27 3.46 -17.27
C VAL A 6 11.66 4.84 -17.80
N LYS A 7 10.70 5.58 -18.35
CA LYS A 7 10.88 6.99 -18.73
C LYS A 7 10.33 7.90 -17.64
N PHE A 8 11.22 8.52 -16.87
CA PHE A 8 10.85 9.62 -15.97
C PHE A 8 10.54 10.86 -16.81
N ASN A 9 9.30 11.34 -16.71
CA ASN A 9 8.92 12.63 -17.28
C ASN A 9 9.07 13.73 -16.22
N VAL A 10 9.02 14.99 -16.65
CA VAL A 10 9.15 16.16 -15.76
C VAL A 10 8.10 16.12 -14.63
N ALA A 11 6.88 15.65 -14.92
CA ALA A 11 5.82 15.50 -13.92
C ALA A 11 6.22 14.56 -12.78
N MET A 12 6.87 13.43 -13.09
CA MET A 12 7.34 12.46 -12.10
C MET A 12 8.48 13.04 -11.25
N VAL A 13 9.39 13.80 -11.86
CA VAL A 13 10.48 14.47 -11.12
C VAL A 13 9.91 15.49 -10.14
N ILE A 14 8.96 16.31 -10.58
CA ILE A 14 8.29 17.29 -9.71
C ILE A 14 7.48 16.58 -8.61
N ALA A 15 6.76 15.50 -8.95
CA ALA A 15 6.02 14.72 -7.96
C ALA A 15 6.95 14.15 -6.88
N LEU A 16 8.13 13.65 -7.27
CA LEU A 16 9.14 13.17 -6.35
C LEU A 16 9.70 14.28 -5.45
N ILE A 17 10.04 15.44 -6.02
CA ILE A 17 10.55 16.57 -5.23
C ILE A 17 9.51 17.04 -4.22
N ILE A 18 8.25 17.20 -4.63
CA ILE A 18 7.18 17.65 -3.74
C ILE A 18 6.87 16.60 -2.67
N ALA A 19 6.85 15.32 -3.03
CA ALA A 19 6.67 14.20 -2.09
C ALA A 19 7.78 14.17 -1.02
N GLU A 20 9.03 14.39 -1.43
CA GLU A 20 10.17 14.45 -0.54
C GLU A 20 10.11 15.67 0.38
N ILE A 21 9.81 16.86 -0.14
CA ILE A 21 9.63 18.08 0.67
C ILE A 21 8.53 17.88 1.70
N PHE A 22 7.37 17.36 1.28
CA PHE A 22 6.25 17.07 2.18
C PHE A 22 6.67 16.08 3.27
N SER A 23 7.33 14.99 2.88
CA SER A 23 7.78 13.98 3.82
C SER A 23 8.83 14.52 4.79
N LEU A 24 9.76 15.37 4.34
CA LEU A 24 10.72 16.01 5.24
C LEU A 24 10.00 16.92 6.23
N MET A 25 9.08 17.78 5.77
CA MET A 25 8.28 18.65 6.64
C MET A 25 7.50 17.84 7.68
N TRP A 26 6.94 16.72 7.28
CA TRP A 26 6.16 15.84 8.13
C TRP A 26 7.00 15.24 9.27
N TYR A 27 8.28 14.94 9.03
CA TYR A 27 9.19 14.36 10.03
C TYR A 27 10.14 15.40 10.66
N THR A 28 9.89 16.70 10.48
CA THR A 28 10.67 17.76 11.17
C THR A 28 10.16 18.03 12.57
N HIS A 29 11.03 18.53 13.46
CA HIS A 29 10.69 18.98 14.83
C HIS A 29 9.57 20.01 14.90
N TYR A 30 9.23 20.66 13.79
CA TYR A 30 8.15 21.64 13.68
C TYR A 30 6.78 21.02 13.46
N SER A 31 6.71 19.71 13.19
CA SER A 31 5.43 19.03 13.03
C SER A 31 4.83 18.70 14.41
N PRO A 32 3.51 18.90 14.61
CA PRO A 32 2.84 18.57 15.88
C PRO A 32 3.00 17.11 16.32
N TRP A 33 3.36 16.25 15.39
CA TRP A 33 3.49 14.80 15.54
C TRP A 33 4.94 14.32 15.52
N PHE A 34 5.95 15.21 15.53
CA PHE A 34 7.36 14.84 15.45
C PHE A 34 7.79 13.83 16.51
N ASN A 35 7.39 14.09 17.76
CA ASN A 35 7.67 13.20 18.90
C ASN A 35 7.07 11.80 18.70
N HIS A 36 6.19 11.65 17.71
CA HIS A 36 5.46 10.44 17.40
C HIS A 36 5.83 9.75 16.09
N MET A 37 6.78 10.27 15.30
CA MET A 37 7.02 9.75 13.94
C MET A 37 8.41 9.15 13.70
N GLY A 38 9.31 9.19 14.69
CA GLY A 38 10.62 8.54 14.58
C GLY A 38 11.50 9.15 13.48
N HIS A 39 12.45 8.38 12.95
CA HIS A 39 13.44 8.84 11.96
C HIS A 39 13.10 8.40 10.53
N ARG A 40 13.40 9.26 9.56
CA ARG A 40 13.29 8.98 8.13
C ARG A 40 14.68 9.04 7.48
N TYR A 41 15.07 8.00 6.75
CA TYR A 41 16.38 7.87 6.12
C TYR A 41 16.34 8.29 4.65
N LEU A 42 17.10 9.33 4.30
CA LEU A 42 17.02 10.01 3.01
C LEU A 42 17.31 9.11 1.80
N ILE A 43 18.33 8.25 1.86
CA ILE A 43 18.71 7.41 0.72
C ILE A 43 17.61 6.37 0.39
N PRO A 44 17.14 5.55 1.37
CA PRO A 44 15.98 4.69 1.16
C PRO A 44 14.73 5.46 0.76
N ALA A 45 14.49 6.65 1.34
CA ALA A 45 13.38 7.52 0.99
C ALA A 45 13.34 7.86 -0.51
N LEU A 46 14.43 8.40 -1.06
CA LEU A 46 14.48 8.80 -2.47
C LEU A 46 14.26 7.63 -3.43
N LEU A 47 14.82 6.46 -3.13
CA LEU A 47 14.63 5.25 -3.94
C LEU A 47 13.18 4.76 -3.87
N CYS A 48 12.59 4.79 -2.69
CA CYS A 48 11.22 4.34 -2.49
C CYS A 48 10.21 5.31 -3.10
N ASP A 49 10.42 6.62 -2.98
CA ASP A 49 9.55 7.63 -3.57
C ASP A 49 9.59 7.53 -5.11
N CYS A 50 10.75 7.21 -5.71
CA CYS A 50 10.83 6.88 -7.14
C CYS A 50 9.90 5.72 -7.52
N ILE A 51 9.90 4.65 -6.72
CA ILE A 51 9.08 3.46 -6.95
C ILE A 51 7.59 3.81 -6.78
N ILE A 52 7.22 4.50 -5.71
CA ILE A 52 5.82 4.90 -5.44
C ILE A 52 5.29 5.83 -6.54
N VAL A 53 6.08 6.81 -6.99
CA VAL A 53 5.68 7.69 -8.10
C VAL A 53 5.44 6.88 -9.38
N TYR A 54 6.31 5.92 -9.69
CA TYR A 54 6.14 5.06 -10.86
C TYR A 54 4.90 4.17 -10.74
N VAL A 55 4.72 3.52 -9.59
CA VAL A 55 3.58 2.63 -9.31
C VAL A 55 2.27 3.41 -9.37
N LEU A 56 2.17 4.55 -8.69
CA LEU A 56 0.95 5.38 -8.69
C LEU A 56 0.63 5.91 -10.08
N LYS A 57 1.65 6.30 -10.86
CA LYS A 57 1.46 6.67 -12.27
C LYS A 57 0.90 5.49 -13.07
N TYR A 58 1.48 4.30 -12.92
CA TYR A 58 1.02 3.11 -13.62
C TYR A 58 -0.42 2.76 -13.26
N ILE A 59 -0.77 2.71 -11.96
CA ILE A 59 -2.15 2.43 -11.51
C ILE A 59 -3.11 3.46 -12.11
N LYS A 60 -2.78 4.74 -12.00
CA LYS A 60 -3.60 5.84 -12.55
C LYS A 60 -3.84 5.71 -14.06
N GLU A 61 -2.81 5.35 -14.81
CA GLU A 61 -2.86 5.35 -16.28
C GLU A 61 -3.46 4.05 -16.85
N ALA A 62 -3.23 2.90 -16.19
CA ALA A 62 -3.64 1.60 -16.70
C ALA A 62 -4.92 1.05 -16.06
N HIS A 63 -5.17 1.33 -14.77
CA HIS A 63 -6.20 0.63 -13.99
C HIS A 63 -7.24 1.54 -13.35
N TRP A 64 -6.85 2.76 -12.92
CA TRP A 64 -7.73 3.70 -12.21
C TRP A 64 -7.58 5.12 -12.76
N THR A 65 -8.32 5.47 -13.81
CA THR A 65 -8.24 6.80 -14.42
C THR A 65 -8.76 7.88 -13.47
N CYS A 66 -7.87 8.63 -12.83
CA CYS A 66 -8.23 9.79 -12.02
C CYS A 66 -8.78 10.92 -12.89
N ARG A 67 -10.03 11.32 -12.70
CA ARG A 67 -10.68 12.44 -13.42
C ARG A 67 -10.68 13.71 -12.55
N GLY A 68 -11.00 13.53 -11.27
CA GLY A 68 -11.07 14.58 -10.25
C GLY A 68 -10.07 14.39 -9.11
N TRP A 69 -10.13 15.29 -8.12
CA TRP A 69 -9.34 15.15 -6.89
C TRP A 69 -9.94 14.10 -5.95
N GLU A 70 -11.24 13.87 -6.06
CA GLU A 70 -11.99 12.84 -5.36
C GLU A 70 -11.44 11.44 -5.72
N ASP A 71 -11.24 11.16 -7.00
CA ASP A 71 -10.67 9.87 -7.46
C ASP A 71 -9.23 9.67 -6.94
N MET A 72 -8.47 10.76 -6.85
CA MET A 72 -7.10 10.73 -6.31
C MET A 72 -7.14 10.45 -4.80
N ALA A 73 -8.05 11.10 -4.06
CA ALA A 73 -8.24 10.85 -2.64
C ALA A 73 -8.70 9.41 -2.38
N VAL A 74 -9.62 8.87 -3.18
CA VAL A 74 -10.05 7.48 -3.05
C VAL A 74 -8.88 6.53 -3.30
N LEU A 75 -8.14 6.68 -4.39
CA LEU A 75 -6.98 5.83 -4.67
C LEU A 75 -5.92 5.92 -3.56
N SER A 76 -5.66 7.12 -3.04
CA SER A 76 -4.78 7.33 -1.88
C SER A 76 -5.27 6.65 -0.61
N LEU A 77 -6.59 6.67 -0.37
CA LEU A 77 -7.20 5.97 0.75
C LEU A 77 -7.01 4.46 0.61
N TRP A 78 -7.19 3.90 -0.59
CA TRP A 78 -6.92 2.49 -0.86
C TRP A 78 -5.46 2.12 -0.54
N VAL A 79 -4.49 2.91 -1.01
CA VAL A 79 -3.07 2.70 -0.72
C VAL A 79 -2.80 2.76 0.79
N ALA A 80 -3.37 3.72 1.49
CA ALA A 80 -3.22 3.87 2.93
C ALA A 80 -3.87 2.72 3.71
N LEU A 81 -5.05 2.24 3.31
CA LEU A 81 -5.73 1.11 3.92
C LEU A 81 -4.99 -0.22 3.67
N PHE A 82 -4.42 -0.41 2.48
CA PHE A 82 -3.54 -1.55 2.20
C PHE A 82 -2.32 -1.55 3.12
N TYR A 83 -1.65 -0.39 3.26
CA TYR A 83 -0.55 -0.24 4.21
C TYR A 83 -1.01 -0.52 5.65
N ALA A 84 -2.19 0.01 6.02
CA ALA A 84 -2.75 -0.18 7.36
C ALA A 84 -3.01 -1.66 7.68
N GLY A 85 -3.63 -2.40 6.76
CA GLY A 85 -3.86 -3.83 6.92
C GLY A 85 -2.57 -4.64 7.04
N LEU A 86 -1.51 -4.26 6.31
CA LEU A 86 -0.24 -4.98 6.37
C LEU A 86 0.58 -4.66 7.63
N GLN A 87 0.58 -3.40 8.09
CA GLN A 87 1.44 -2.94 9.18
C GLN A 87 0.76 -2.95 10.56
N GLY A 88 -0.56 -2.73 10.61
CA GLY A 88 -1.35 -2.63 11.83
C GLY A 88 -1.09 -3.75 12.86
N PRO A 89 -1.05 -5.04 12.47
CA PRO A 89 -0.86 -6.16 13.40
C PRO A 89 0.45 -6.12 14.22
N HIS A 90 1.45 -5.35 13.77
CA HIS A 90 2.78 -5.27 14.37
C HIS A 90 3.04 -3.96 15.08
N TYR A 91 2.17 -2.97 14.87
CA TYR A 91 2.38 -1.63 15.37
C TYR A 91 1.39 -1.26 16.47
N VAL A 92 0.20 -1.86 16.51
CA VAL A 92 -0.87 -1.46 17.44
C VAL A 92 -1.10 -2.51 18.51
N TYR A 93 -0.64 -2.20 19.73
CA TYR A 93 -0.82 -3.02 20.94
C TYR A 93 -1.46 -2.25 22.11
N ASP A 94 -1.55 -0.92 22.01
CA ASP A 94 -2.20 -0.03 22.97
C ASP A 94 -2.70 1.26 22.27
N THR A 95 -3.38 2.15 23.01
CA THR A 95 -3.92 3.40 22.47
C THR A 95 -2.84 4.37 21.97
N TYR A 96 -1.66 4.33 22.57
CA TYR A 96 -0.55 5.22 22.21
C TYR A 96 0.04 4.81 20.86
N SER A 97 0.39 3.53 20.73
CA SER A 97 0.90 2.92 19.51
C SER A 97 -0.13 2.95 18.37
N ALA A 98 -1.45 2.87 18.68
CA ALA A 98 -2.51 3.13 17.72
C ALA A 98 -2.45 4.55 17.14
N SER A 99 -2.23 5.56 18.00
CA SER A 99 -2.14 6.96 17.57
C SER A 99 -0.93 7.17 16.64
N TYR A 100 0.24 6.61 17.00
CA TYR A 100 1.43 6.62 16.16
C TYR A 100 1.18 5.93 14.80
N PHE A 101 0.51 4.78 14.82
CA PHE A 101 0.19 4.06 13.59
C PHE A 101 -0.73 4.89 12.67
N LEU A 102 -1.78 5.51 13.22
CA LEU A 102 -2.70 6.36 12.44
C LEU A 102 -1.97 7.54 11.79
N TYR A 103 -0.99 8.11 12.47
CA TYR A 103 -0.11 9.15 11.94
C TYR A 103 0.71 8.67 10.73
N HIS A 104 1.25 7.45 10.79
CA HIS A 104 1.95 6.84 9.65
C HIS A 104 0.99 6.53 8.48
N VAL A 105 -0.21 6.05 8.76
CA VAL A 105 -1.26 5.80 7.74
C VAL A 105 -1.67 7.11 7.07
N ALA A 106 -1.91 8.17 7.85
CA ALA A 106 -2.22 9.51 7.35
C ALA A 106 -1.08 10.07 6.48
N HIS A 107 0.17 9.84 6.87
CA HIS A 107 1.32 10.20 6.04
C HIS A 107 1.28 9.50 4.68
N LYS A 108 1.06 8.18 4.62
CA LYS A 108 1.00 7.45 3.34
C LYS A 108 -0.17 7.91 2.47
N PHE A 109 -1.30 8.22 3.09
CA PHE A 109 -2.46 8.82 2.40
C PHE A 109 -2.06 10.15 1.75
N MET A 110 -1.51 11.09 2.53
CA MET A 110 -1.15 12.42 2.02
C MET A 110 -0.04 12.36 0.97
N LEU A 111 0.97 11.50 1.18
CA LEU A 111 2.06 11.28 0.24
C LEU A 111 1.52 10.82 -1.12
N SER A 112 0.71 9.76 -1.13
CA SER A 112 0.13 9.25 -2.38
C SER A 112 -0.79 10.26 -3.04
N PHE A 113 -1.56 11.04 -2.25
CA PHE A 113 -2.48 12.04 -2.76
C PHE A 113 -1.74 13.17 -3.47
N ILE A 114 -0.68 13.69 -2.85
CA ILE A 114 0.17 14.74 -3.42
C ILE A 114 0.83 14.26 -4.72
N ILE A 115 1.36 13.03 -4.74
CA ILE A 115 1.95 12.45 -5.95
C ILE A 115 0.92 12.39 -7.08
N LEU A 116 -0.27 11.84 -6.82
CA LEU A 116 -1.34 11.74 -7.80
C LEU A 116 -1.79 13.13 -8.28
N PHE A 117 -1.94 14.08 -7.35
CA PHE A 117 -2.33 15.45 -7.63
C PHE A 117 -1.34 16.13 -8.58
N VAL A 118 -0.04 16.01 -8.34
CA VAL A 118 0.99 16.57 -9.21
C VAL A 118 0.97 15.89 -10.57
N LEU A 119 0.95 14.56 -10.61
CA LEU A 119 0.90 13.80 -11.85
C LEU A 119 -0.33 14.14 -12.71
N HIS A 120 -1.47 14.46 -12.07
CA HIS A 120 -2.72 14.82 -12.76
C HIS A 120 -2.70 16.26 -13.28
N ASN A 121 -2.38 17.21 -12.40
CA ASN A 121 -2.48 18.62 -12.73
C ASN A 121 -1.33 19.10 -13.60
N PHE A 122 -0.15 18.47 -13.57
CA PHE A 122 0.96 18.83 -14.48
C PHE A 122 0.57 18.66 -15.95
N LYS A 123 -0.21 17.62 -16.28
CA LYS A 123 -0.72 17.41 -17.64
C LYS A 123 -1.77 18.45 -18.03
N LYS A 124 -2.59 18.94 -17.08
CA LYS A 124 -3.58 20.00 -17.31
C LYS A 124 -2.94 21.38 -17.48
N ILE A 125 -1.89 21.68 -16.71
CA ILE A 125 -1.16 22.95 -16.77
C ILE A 125 -0.47 23.11 -18.14
N PHE A 126 0.01 22.03 -18.76
CA PHE A 126 0.60 22.07 -20.10
C PHE A 126 -0.43 21.99 -21.25
N ASN A 127 -1.64 21.46 -21.02
CA ASN A 127 -2.69 21.25 -22.05
C ASN A 127 -3.92 22.15 -21.93
N SER A 128 -3.89 23.24 -21.16
CA SER A 128 -4.99 24.21 -21.13
C SER A 128 -4.93 25.04 -22.41
N TYR A 129 -5.77 24.79 -23.43
CA TYR A 129 -7.05 25.50 -23.58
C TYR A 129 -8.22 24.70 -24.20
N LEU A 130 -8.04 23.51 -24.77
CA LEU A 130 -9.06 22.96 -25.70
C LEU A 130 -10.07 21.96 -25.10
N TYR A 131 -9.81 21.36 -23.93
CA TYR A 131 -10.61 20.22 -23.43
C TYR A 131 -11.46 20.49 -22.19
N TYR A 132 -11.36 21.67 -21.59
CA TYR A 132 -11.94 21.94 -20.28
C TYR A 132 -13.47 22.19 -20.29
N ILE A 133 -14.08 22.37 -21.47
CA ILE A 133 -15.50 22.71 -21.60
C ILE A 133 -16.40 21.50 -21.96
N LEU A 134 -15.87 20.42 -22.53
CA LEU A 134 -16.72 19.46 -23.27
C LEU A 134 -17.01 18.10 -22.61
N ASN A 135 -16.48 17.76 -21.43
CA ASN A 135 -16.65 16.37 -20.95
C ASN A 135 -16.83 16.20 -19.44
N ARG A 136 -17.76 16.96 -18.86
CA ARG A 136 -18.29 16.67 -17.52
C ARG A 136 -19.46 15.70 -17.66
N LYS A 137 -19.17 14.40 -17.79
CA LYS A 137 -20.19 13.35 -17.71
C LYS A 137 -19.75 12.17 -16.83
N TYR A 138 -20.61 11.92 -15.84
CA TYR A 138 -20.74 10.78 -14.93
C TYR A 138 -19.60 10.49 -13.95
N PHE A 139 -19.86 10.93 -12.71
CA PHE A 139 -19.37 10.36 -11.47
C PHE A 139 -19.91 8.92 -11.37
N LYS A 140 -19.03 7.92 -11.43
CA LYS A 140 -19.31 6.60 -10.87
C LYS A 140 -18.48 6.52 -9.60
N MET A 141 -19.12 6.72 -8.45
CA MET A 141 -18.57 6.11 -7.23
C MET A 141 -18.38 4.64 -7.56
N ALA A 142 -17.22 4.06 -7.25
CA ALA A 142 -17.10 2.61 -7.26
C ALA A 142 -18.07 2.13 -6.17
N ASP A 143 -19.28 1.72 -6.56
CA ASP A 143 -20.23 1.12 -5.63
C ASP A 143 -19.55 -0.12 -5.06
N LEU A 144 -19.18 -0.04 -3.77
CA LEU A 144 -18.49 -1.09 -3.07
C LEU A 144 -19.49 -2.20 -2.74
N HIS A 145 -19.82 -3.02 -3.74
CA HIS A 145 -20.62 -4.22 -3.56
C HIS A 145 -19.72 -5.41 -3.26
N ILE A 146 -19.38 -5.59 -1.99
CA ILE A 146 -18.65 -6.78 -1.53
C ILE A 146 -19.68 -7.79 -1.03
N GLN A 147 -19.85 -8.88 -1.77
CA GLN A 147 -20.59 -10.04 -1.31
C GLN A 147 -19.69 -10.87 -0.41
N PHE A 148 -20.07 -11.01 0.86
CA PHE A 148 -19.35 -11.87 1.80
C PHE A 148 -19.52 -13.33 1.37
N SER A 149 -18.40 -14.00 1.09
CA SER A 149 -18.35 -15.42 0.76
C SER A 149 -17.59 -16.22 1.80
N ILE A 150 -17.83 -17.53 1.85
CA ILE A 150 -17.09 -18.44 2.74
C ILE A 150 -15.59 -18.41 2.42
N ALA A 151 -15.22 -18.19 1.15
CA ALA A 151 -13.83 -18.04 0.73
C ALA A 151 -13.12 -16.88 1.45
N MET A 152 -13.83 -15.77 1.73
CA MET A 152 -13.26 -14.64 2.48
C MET A 152 -12.95 -15.02 3.94
N VAL A 153 -13.83 -15.81 4.57
CA VAL A 153 -13.61 -16.30 5.94
C VAL A 153 -12.41 -17.24 5.98
N ILE A 154 -12.33 -18.18 5.04
CA ILE A 154 -11.19 -19.10 4.92
C ILE A 154 -9.90 -18.32 4.68
N ALA A 155 -9.92 -17.30 3.81
CA ALA A 155 -8.76 -16.46 3.54
C ALA A 155 -8.26 -15.73 4.80
N GLY A 156 -9.16 -15.18 5.62
CA GLY A 156 -8.80 -14.54 6.89
C GLY A 156 -8.20 -15.52 7.89
N ILE A 157 -8.77 -16.73 8.03
CA ILE A 157 -8.21 -17.77 8.90
C ILE A 157 -6.81 -18.18 8.43
N LEU A 158 -6.62 -18.38 7.13
CA LEU A 158 -5.33 -18.80 6.58
C LEU A 158 -4.26 -17.70 6.72
N ALA A 159 -4.62 -16.43 6.56
CA ALA A 159 -3.72 -15.30 6.81
C ALA A 159 -3.20 -15.29 8.25
N GLU A 160 -4.08 -15.55 9.22
CA GLU A 160 -3.68 -15.65 10.62
C GLU A 160 -2.86 -16.90 10.90
N VAL A 161 -3.19 -18.06 10.31
CA VAL A 161 -2.39 -19.28 10.48
C VAL A 161 -0.96 -19.05 9.98
N VAL A 162 -0.80 -18.47 8.79
CA VAL A 162 0.51 -18.08 8.25
C VAL A 162 1.25 -17.19 9.24
N SER A 163 0.56 -16.22 9.81
CA SER A 163 1.17 -15.25 10.71
C SER A 163 1.47 -15.83 12.10
N ILE A 164 0.67 -16.74 12.64
CA ILE A 164 1.00 -17.45 13.89
C ILE A 164 2.23 -18.34 13.68
N LEU A 165 2.27 -19.08 12.58
CA LEU A 165 3.43 -19.91 12.23
C LEU A 165 4.66 -19.04 11.97
N TRP A 166 4.47 -17.86 11.38
CA TRP A 166 5.57 -16.97 11.06
C TRP A 166 6.22 -16.41 12.33
N TYR A 167 5.41 -15.96 13.29
CA TYR A 167 5.90 -15.31 14.51
C TYR A 167 6.17 -16.29 15.66
N ASN A 168 6.15 -17.59 15.38
CA ASN A 168 6.52 -18.62 16.36
C ASN A 168 7.99 -18.48 16.78
N ASP A 169 8.27 -18.68 18.06
CA ASP A 169 9.61 -18.65 18.66
C ASP A 169 10.62 -19.59 17.99
N ARG A 170 10.12 -20.67 17.36
CA ARG A 170 10.91 -21.65 16.61
C ARG A 170 11.18 -21.28 15.16
N SER A 171 10.70 -20.12 14.71
CA SER A 171 10.89 -19.68 13.33
C SER A 171 12.38 -19.44 13.01
N PRO A 172 12.84 -19.68 11.76
CA PRO A 172 14.25 -19.48 11.37
C PRO A 172 14.74 -18.04 11.54
N TRP A 173 13.81 -17.08 11.54
CA TRP A 173 14.09 -15.68 11.81
C TRP A 173 13.99 -15.33 13.31
N GLY A 174 13.56 -16.23 14.19
CA GLY A 174 13.53 -16.08 15.67
C GLY A 174 12.51 -15.06 16.19
N HIS A 175 12.62 -14.67 17.49
CA HIS A 175 11.87 -13.55 18.12
C HIS A 175 12.07 -12.18 17.45
N ARG A 176 12.70 -12.14 16.27
CA ARG A 176 13.07 -10.94 15.54
C ARG A 176 11.89 -10.23 14.88
N THR A 177 10.65 -10.58 15.20
CA THR A 177 9.49 -9.98 14.51
C THR A 177 8.47 -9.36 15.47
N GLY A 178 8.70 -9.43 16.78
CA GLY A 178 7.89 -8.75 17.80
C GLY A 178 6.57 -9.45 18.11
N ASP A 179 5.92 -9.04 19.20
CA ASP A 179 4.63 -9.60 19.63
C ASP A 179 3.49 -9.06 18.74
N ARG A 180 2.55 -9.95 18.38
CA ARG A 180 1.35 -9.57 17.61
C ARG A 180 0.16 -9.42 18.53
N TYR A 181 -0.59 -8.33 18.37
CA TYR A 181 -1.85 -8.16 19.08
C TYR A 181 -2.98 -8.82 18.28
N LEU A 182 -3.49 -9.94 18.78
CA LEU A 182 -4.40 -10.82 18.03
C LEU A 182 -5.67 -10.08 17.56
N LEU A 183 -6.25 -9.19 18.37
CA LEU A 183 -7.44 -8.45 17.98
C LEU A 183 -7.16 -7.51 16.80
N THR A 184 -6.09 -6.73 16.88
CA THR A 184 -5.64 -5.85 15.78
C THR A 184 -5.35 -6.67 14.53
N ALA A 185 -4.68 -7.81 14.70
CA ALA A 185 -4.36 -8.73 13.63
C ALA A 185 -5.59 -9.18 12.86
N LEU A 186 -6.61 -9.69 13.57
CA LEU A 186 -7.88 -10.14 12.97
C LEU A 186 -8.60 -9.03 12.19
N VAL A 187 -8.63 -7.80 12.74
CA VAL A 187 -9.25 -6.65 12.06
C VAL A 187 -8.48 -6.29 10.78
N CYS A 188 -7.15 -6.31 10.84
CA CYS A 188 -6.30 -6.01 9.69
C CYS A 188 -6.37 -7.09 8.61
N ASP A 189 -6.42 -8.36 9.00
CA ASP A 189 -6.57 -9.49 8.07
C ASP A 189 -7.95 -9.44 7.38
N ALA A 190 -9.02 -9.14 8.13
CA ALA A 190 -10.34 -8.92 7.55
C ALA A 190 -10.35 -7.75 6.55
N LEU A 191 -9.71 -6.62 6.91
CA LEU A 191 -9.52 -5.49 6.00
C LEU A 191 -8.77 -5.93 4.73
N LEU A 192 -7.64 -6.62 4.86
CA LEU A 192 -6.86 -7.09 3.71
C LEU A 192 -7.65 -8.02 2.81
N VAL A 193 -8.44 -8.94 3.36
CA VAL A 193 -9.32 -9.84 2.58
C VAL A 193 -10.33 -9.04 1.76
N VAL A 194 -10.99 -8.06 2.38
CA VAL A 194 -11.94 -7.16 1.71
C VAL A 194 -11.25 -6.37 0.59
N LEU A 195 -10.07 -5.81 0.87
CA LEU A 195 -9.34 -5.01 -0.12
C LEU A 195 -8.84 -5.85 -1.29
N LEU A 196 -8.26 -7.03 -1.01
CA LEU A 196 -7.76 -7.94 -2.04
C LEU A 196 -8.90 -8.53 -2.86
N LYS A 197 -10.04 -8.87 -2.25
CA LYS A 197 -11.24 -9.32 -2.97
C LYS A 197 -11.70 -8.27 -3.98
N PHE A 198 -11.80 -7.02 -3.55
CA PHE A 198 -12.17 -5.92 -4.43
C PHE A 198 -11.18 -5.77 -5.60
N VAL A 199 -9.88 -5.85 -5.35
CA VAL A 199 -8.86 -5.77 -6.40
C VAL A 199 -8.96 -6.95 -7.38
N THR A 200 -9.13 -8.18 -6.88
CA THR A 200 -9.26 -9.35 -7.72
C THR A 200 -10.55 -9.36 -8.54
N ASP A 201 -11.62 -8.75 -8.05
CA ASP A 201 -12.89 -8.69 -8.79
C ASP A 201 -12.90 -7.59 -9.85
N GLN A 202 -12.31 -6.43 -9.54
CA GLN A 202 -12.52 -5.22 -10.34
C GLN A 202 -11.34 -4.86 -11.24
N PHE A 203 -10.10 -5.19 -10.85
CA PHE A 203 -8.90 -4.68 -11.53
C PHE A 203 -7.96 -5.78 -12.01
N TYR A 204 -7.78 -6.85 -11.24
CA TYR A 204 -6.81 -7.90 -11.54
C TYR A 204 -7.40 -9.29 -11.29
N PRO A 205 -8.29 -9.77 -12.18
CA PRO A 205 -8.89 -11.10 -12.06
C PRO A 205 -7.83 -12.19 -12.12
N VAL A 206 -7.76 -12.98 -11.05
CA VAL A 206 -6.80 -14.08 -10.90
C VAL A 206 -7.36 -15.31 -11.61
N GLY A 207 -6.74 -15.66 -12.74
CA GLY A 207 -7.11 -16.84 -13.53
C GLY A 207 -6.33 -18.09 -13.13
N ARG A 208 -5.10 -17.90 -12.63
CA ARG A 208 -4.20 -18.97 -12.17
C ARG A 208 -3.45 -18.54 -10.92
N TRP A 209 -2.83 -19.50 -10.23
CA TRP A 209 -2.11 -19.21 -8.99
C TRP A 209 -0.90 -18.29 -9.20
N GLU A 210 -0.28 -18.32 -10.40
CA GLU A 210 0.84 -17.44 -10.77
C GLU A 210 0.41 -15.96 -10.79
N ASP A 211 -0.80 -15.67 -11.26
CA ASP A 211 -1.36 -14.30 -11.24
C ASP A 211 -1.49 -13.82 -9.78
N GLY A 212 -1.84 -14.74 -8.87
CA GLY A 212 -1.85 -14.48 -7.43
C GLY A 212 -0.48 -14.14 -6.87
N VAL A 213 0.57 -14.88 -7.27
CA VAL A 213 1.96 -14.57 -6.88
C VAL A 213 2.36 -13.16 -7.33
N VAL A 214 2.07 -12.81 -8.58
CA VAL A 214 2.41 -11.49 -9.15
C VAL A 214 1.69 -10.37 -8.39
N LEU A 215 0.39 -10.54 -8.13
CA LEU A 215 -0.40 -9.56 -7.39
C LEU A 215 0.13 -9.36 -5.97
N SER A 216 0.43 -10.46 -5.26
CA SER A 216 0.93 -10.40 -3.89
C SER A 216 2.34 -9.82 -3.81
N LEU A 217 3.21 -10.10 -4.78
CA LEU A 217 4.53 -9.46 -4.90
C LEU A 217 4.39 -7.95 -5.11
N PHE A 218 3.47 -7.53 -5.97
CA PHE A 218 3.20 -6.12 -6.21
C PHE A 218 2.80 -5.38 -4.91
N PHE A 219 1.86 -5.94 -4.14
CA PHE A 219 1.46 -5.35 -2.86
C PHE A 219 2.58 -5.35 -1.82
N ALA A 220 3.36 -6.43 -1.74
CA ALA A 220 4.50 -6.50 -0.83
C ALA A 220 5.59 -5.48 -1.19
N LEU A 221 5.86 -5.27 -2.49
CA LEU A 221 6.81 -4.24 -2.94
C LEU A 221 6.29 -2.82 -2.71
N MET A 222 4.98 -2.60 -2.87
CA MET A 222 4.35 -1.32 -2.54
C MET A 222 4.46 -1.03 -1.03
N TYR A 223 4.15 -2.01 -0.19
CA TYR A 223 4.41 -1.92 1.26
C TYR A 223 5.88 -1.62 1.57
N ALA A 224 6.79 -2.36 0.92
CA ALA A 224 8.21 -2.20 1.13
C ALA A 224 8.67 -0.78 0.80
N ALA A 225 8.23 -0.21 -0.33
CA ALA A 225 8.54 1.16 -0.68
C ALA A 225 7.92 2.18 0.30
N LEU A 226 6.72 1.93 0.83
CA LEU A 226 6.13 2.84 1.81
C LEU A 226 6.85 2.79 3.18
N GLU A 227 7.40 1.64 3.58
CA GLU A 227 7.92 1.38 4.92
C GLU A 227 9.45 1.48 5.05
N ALA A 228 10.20 1.09 4.02
CA ALA A 228 11.67 1.10 4.04
C ALA A 228 12.29 2.44 4.49
N PRO A 229 11.76 3.63 4.12
CA PRO A 229 12.31 4.91 4.54
C PRO A 229 12.34 5.12 6.05
N HIS A 230 11.55 4.36 6.82
CA HIS A 230 11.36 4.52 8.27
C HIS A 230 12.09 3.47 9.09
N CYS A 231 12.52 2.38 8.46
CA CYS A 231 13.10 1.23 9.17
C CYS A 231 14.47 0.79 8.63
N VAL A 232 14.85 1.15 7.40
CA VAL A 232 16.12 0.72 6.79
C VAL A 232 17.20 1.79 6.96
N HIS A 233 18.22 1.49 7.76
CA HIS A 233 19.35 2.39 8.02
C HIS A 233 20.71 1.72 8.11
N ASN A 234 20.74 0.39 8.23
CA ASN A 234 21.96 -0.40 8.15
C ASN A 234 21.66 -1.83 7.66
N HIS A 235 22.70 -2.63 7.45
CA HIS A 235 22.57 -4.02 6.99
C HIS A 235 21.73 -4.89 7.94
N ARG A 236 21.81 -4.64 9.25
CA ARG A 236 21.00 -5.35 10.22
C ARG A 236 19.54 -5.02 9.95
N SER A 237 19.11 -3.76 10.09
CA SER A 237 17.72 -3.32 9.93
C SER A 237 17.11 -3.71 8.57
N PHE A 238 17.90 -3.70 7.50
CA PHE A 238 17.49 -4.19 6.19
C PHE A 238 17.05 -5.66 6.23
N THR A 239 17.79 -6.51 6.94
CA THR A 239 17.47 -7.94 7.08
C THR A 239 16.10 -8.13 7.78
N TRP A 240 15.81 -7.36 8.82
CA TRP A 240 14.53 -7.41 9.55
C TRP A 240 13.38 -6.99 8.63
N PHE A 241 13.59 -5.87 7.94
CA PHE A 241 12.63 -5.35 6.96
C PHE A 241 12.37 -6.33 5.81
N PHE A 242 13.41 -7.01 5.32
CA PHE A 242 13.29 -8.01 4.25
C PHE A 242 12.41 -9.19 4.67
N PHE A 243 12.65 -9.78 5.85
CA PHE A 243 11.79 -10.86 6.35
C PHE A 243 10.36 -10.39 6.60
N ASN A 244 10.17 -9.18 7.11
CA ASN A 244 8.84 -8.61 7.27
C ASN A 244 8.12 -8.44 5.92
N THR A 245 8.85 -8.01 4.88
CA THR A 245 8.31 -7.90 3.51
C THR A 245 7.92 -9.26 2.93
N ILE A 246 8.72 -10.31 3.17
CA ILE A 246 8.37 -11.69 2.77
C ILE A 246 7.09 -12.15 3.49
N HIS A 247 6.96 -11.85 4.78
CA HIS A 247 5.72 -12.14 5.52
C HIS A 247 4.51 -11.47 4.85
N LYS A 248 4.61 -10.18 4.50
CA LYS A 248 3.53 -9.46 3.79
C LYS A 248 3.18 -10.09 2.46
N PHE A 249 4.20 -10.51 1.70
CA PHE A 249 3.99 -11.25 0.47
C PHE A 249 3.20 -12.55 0.71
N LEU A 250 3.61 -13.36 1.70
CA LEU A 250 2.95 -14.63 2.00
C LEU A 250 1.51 -14.46 2.47
N VAL A 251 1.24 -13.47 3.33
CA VAL A 251 -0.12 -13.14 3.78
C VAL A 251 -0.99 -12.76 2.58
N CYS A 252 -0.54 -11.83 1.74
CA CYS A 252 -1.26 -11.46 0.53
C CYS A 252 -1.46 -12.66 -0.40
N PHE A 253 -0.45 -13.51 -0.57
CA PHE A 253 -0.52 -14.66 -1.47
C PHE A 253 -1.53 -15.68 -1.01
N VAL A 254 -1.54 -16.02 0.28
CA VAL A 254 -2.47 -17.00 0.83
C VAL A 254 -3.91 -16.48 0.79
N ILE A 255 -4.12 -15.18 1.04
CA ILE A 255 -5.44 -14.56 0.87
C ILE A 255 -5.90 -14.67 -0.59
N VAL A 256 -5.08 -14.22 -1.54
CA VAL A 256 -5.45 -14.24 -2.96
C VAL A 256 -5.66 -15.67 -3.47
N PHE A 257 -4.78 -16.59 -3.07
CA PHE A 257 -4.90 -18.00 -3.40
C PHE A 257 -6.19 -18.61 -2.84
N ALA A 258 -6.55 -18.31 -1.60
CA ALA A 258 -7.80 -18.79 -1.00
C ALA A 258 -9.03 -18.23 -1.73
N LEU A 259 -9.03 -16.94 -2.05
CA LEU A 259 -10.11 -16.30 -2.81
C LEU A 259 -10.26 -16.91 -4.21
N PHE A 260 -9.15 -17.29 -4.85
CA PHE A 260 -9.14 -17.96 -6.15
C PHE A 260 -9.59 -19.43 -6.05
N TYR A 261 -8.98 -20.21 -5.15
CA TYR A 261 -9.16 -21.64 -5.05
C TYR A 261 -10.56 -22.00 -4.54
N PHE A 262 -11.05 -21.28 -3.52
CA PHE A 262 -12.37 -21.51 -2.91
C PHE A 262 -13.47 -20.66 -3.54
N ARG A 263 -13.25 -20.06 -4.71
CA ARG A 263 -14.24 -19.20 -5.39
C ARG A 263 -15.60 -19.89 -5.65
N TYR A 264 -15.62 -21.21 -5.72
CA TYR A 264 -16.83 -22.02 -5.93
C TYR A 264 -17.72 -22.15 -4.68
N LEU A 265 -17.23 -21.71 -3.51
CA LEU A 265 -17.96 -21.70 -2.23
C LEU A 265 -18.70 -20.37 -1.99
N GLY A 266 -18.79 -19.50 -3.00
CA GLY A 266 -19.41 -18.18 -2.94
C GLY A 266 -20.53 -18.03 -3.95
#